data_AF-A0A2S9J9L4-F1
#
_entry.id   AF-A0A2S9J9L4-F1
#
_cell.length_a   1.000
_cell.length_b   1.000
_cell.length_c   1.000
_cell.angle_alpha   90.00
_cell.angle_beta   90.00
_cell.angle_gamma   90.00
#
_symmetry.space_group_name_H-M   'P 1'
#
loop_
_entity.id
_entity.type
_entity.pdbx_description
1 polymer ?
#
loop_
_entity_poly.entity_id
_entity_poly.type
_entity_poly.pdbx_seq_one_letter_code
_entity_poly.pdbx_strand_id
1 'polypeptide(L)'
;MKKNFIYGLSVALVCFVGSSCSKFLDVEPEEVLVKEQMYRNIYDADAAVIGVYGKLLSLAEQHVLWNELRADLLTVTNRANPYLQEISTNDVGAISADNPYVNPRKFYEVILNCNDVLANFQIMREENKFTPEEYNQRFSDIMAVRTWVYLQLGIHFGRVPYVTDPLDDTDAVLDKGKYPLLEFEQLLAQLIADMEAIPYKLLYASTESLMYAVDGYDMERFYINKRTLLGDLHLWNNDYQKAAEYYKLVMTSYDNLGNDNFRYDRYKIKWAEISTNNDIAVGYLRYREQDVRTLINSKTQGWRSMFSRTQDVLWNTEWVWSLPFNSNFSPQNPFISLFAANGGDHLLKPSLESFDLWNSQTQRNGVPYDARRDLSVSMIGQEGIVTKYTDEFSDIGTMLPIDKFQRNGKWHLYRAAKLHLRFAEAANRDGHHRLAVGLLNNGVGRIYDDPDQTDKTDIQQTHLPFPYDFNARNGNNPHYRDTWHRNDGLRGRAYVTFREINPTDSLTQVENYLIEEAALEMAFEGSRWEDLLRIAMRRNDPSFLADKIYEKLSKEGNPQADAVRSKLMSRENWYLPFTWDVAD
;
A
#
# COMPACT_ATOMS: atom_id res chain seq x y z
N MET A 1 9.03 61.42 53.65
CA MET A 1 7.67 61.91 53.36
C MET A 1 7.45 61.83 51.86
N LYS A 2 6.33 61.20 51.41
CA LYS A 2 5.52 61.47 50.20
C LYS A 2 6.26 61.65 48.84
N LYS A 3 5.83 61.15 47.68
CA LYS A 3 4.75 60.29 47.16
C LYS A 3 4.84 60.46 45.61
N ASN A 4 4.39 59.46 44.85
CA ASN A 4 3.79 59.56 43.49
C ASN A 4 4.75 59.76 42.28
N PHE A 5 4.51 59.29 41.04
CA PHE A 5 3.56 58.39 40.34
C PHE A 5 4.17 58.20 38.91
N ILE A 6 4.36 56.98 38.39
CA ILE A 6 3.59 56.25 37.35
C ILE A 6 3.54 56.87 35.93
N TYR A 7 3.85 56.00 34.94
CA TYR A 7 3.35 55.77 33.56
C TYR A 7 4.53 55.65 32.58
N GLY A 8 4.72 54.60 31.77
CA GLY A 8 3.93 53.43 31.40
C GLY A 8 4.38 53.04 29.98
N LEU A 9 4.79 51.79 29.76
CA LEU A 9 4.82 51.23 28.41
C LEU A 9 4.53 49.73 28.49
N SER A 10 3.35 49.39 28.00
CA SER A 10 2.79 48.05 27.94
C SER A 10 3.43 47.29 26.77
N VAL A 11 4.09 46.17 27.05
CA VAL A 11 4.36 45.12 26.06
C VAL A 11 3.69 43.86 26.57
N ALA A 12 2.51 43.57 26.01
CA ALA A 12 1.84 42.30 26.20
C ALA A 12 2.59 41.25 25.38
N LEU A 13 3.44 40.47 26.07
CA LEU A 13 4.04 39.26 25.52
C LEU A 13 2.97 38.17 25.56
N VAL A 14 2.31 37.95 24.43
CA VAL A 14 1.44 36.80 24.20
C VAL A 14 2.34 35.57 24.11
N CYS A 15 2.43 34.80 25.19
CA CYS A 15 3.03 33.48 25.19
C CYS A 15 2.10 32.51 24.43
N PHE A 16 2.43 32.25 23.16
CA PHE A 16 1.98 31.05 22.47
C PHE A 16 2.66 29.85 23.15
N VAL A 17 1.91 29.12 23.97
CA VAL A 17 2.33 27.81 24.47
C VAL A 17 1.98 26.81 23.38
N GLY A 18 2.96 26.46 22.55
CA GLY A 18 2.87 25.29 21.67
C GLY A 18 3.08 24.04 22.52
N SER A 19 2.03 23.27 22.74
CA SER A 19 2.11 21.92 23.30
C SER A 19 2.69 20.98 22.25
N SER A 20 4.02 20.88 22.19
CA SER A 20 4.72 19.79 21.53
C SER A 20 4.81 18.63 22.52
N CYS A 21 3.98 17.61 22.36
CA CYS A 21 4.04 16.37 23.16
C CYS A 21 5.25 15.53 22.75
N SER A 22 6.44 15.89 23.24
CA SER A 22 7.68 15.11 23.05
C SER A 22 7.87 13.98 24.08
N LYS A 23 6.90 13.75 24.98
CA LYS A 23 7.00 12.75 26.07
C LYS A 23 6.22 11.46 25.83
N PHE A 24 5.64 11.30 24.65
CA PHE A 24 4.75 10.17 24.38
C PHE A 24 5.48 8.93 23.83
N LEU A 25 6.77 9.05 23.47
CA LEU A 25 7.48 8.02 22.70
C LEU A 25 8.89 7.66 23.24
N ASP A 26 9.31 8.25 24.36
CA ASP A 26 10.47 7.76 25.12
C ASP A 26 9.98 6.77 26.19
N VAL A 27 9.92 5.49 25.84
CA VAL A 27 9.73 4.41 26.83
C VAL A 27 11.11 3.89 27.19
N GLU A 28 11.70 4.42 28.27
CA GLU A 28 12.77 3.69 28.96
C GLU A 28 12.18 2.40 29.56
N PRO A 29 12.93 1.28 29.58
CA PRO A 29 12.44 0.02 30.10
C PRO A 29 12.40 0.08 31.63
N GLU A 30 11.35 0.68 32.18
CA GLU A 30 11.05 0.62 33.61
C GLU A 30 9.87 -0.33 33.85
N GLU A 31 10.17 -1.38 34.62
CA GLU A 31 9.30 -2.22 35.44
C GLU A 31 7.79 -2.13 35.19
N VAL A 32 7.23 -3.23 34.64
CA VAL A 32 5.81 -3.66 34.68
C VAL A 32 4.87 -2.61 35.29
N LEU A 33 4.49 -1.62 34.47
CA LEU A 33 3.31 -0.82 34.72
C LEU A 33 2.14 -1.79 34.91
N VAL A 34 1.60 -1.85 36.13
CA VAL A 34 0.49 -2.72 36.49
C VAL A 34 -0.62 -2.51 35.44
N LYS A 35 -1.09 -3.57 34.77
CA LYS A 35 -2.06 -3.51 33.64
C LYS A 35 -3.26 -2.58 33.95
N GLU A 36 -3.66 -2.47 35.22
CA GLU A 36 -4.71 -1.56 35.72
C GLU A 36 -4.45 -0.06 35.48
N GLN A 37 -3.20 0.38 35.36
CA GLN A 37 -2.83 1.78 35.14
C GLN A 37 -2.78 2.18 33.65
N MET A 38 -2.85 1.22 32.73
CA MET A 38 -2.66 1.44 31.28
C MET A 38 -3.94 1.77 30.51
N TYR A 39 -5.13 1.68 31.13
CA TYR A 39 -6.42 1.83 30.43
C TYR A 39 -7.43 2.64 31.25
N ARG A 40 -7.12 3.92 31.50
CA ARG A 40 -7.94 4.77 32.39
C ARG A 40 -8.86 5.72 31.64
N ASN A 41 -8.47 6.15 30.44
CA ASN A 41 -9.20 7.13 29.64
C ASN A 41 -8.91 6.98 28.14
N ILE A 42 -9.57 7.80 27.32
CA ILE A 42 -9.44 7.80 25.85
C ILE A 42 -7.98 7.97 25.37
N TYR A 43 -7.16 8.78 26.03
CA TYR A 43 -5.78 9.03 25.59
C TYR A 43 -4.88 7.83 25.85
N ASP A 44 -5.11 7.09 26.94
CA ASP A 44 -4.42 5.82 27.19
C ASP A 44 -4.82 4.79 26.10
N ALA A 45 -6.09 4.78 25.69
CA ALA A 45 -6.54 3.93 24.59
C ALA A 45 -5.97 4.34 23.23
N ASP A 46 -5.84 5.64 22.96
CA ASP A 46 -5.18 6.14 21.76
C ASP A 46 -3.72 5.68 21.73
N ALA A 47 -3.02 5.76 22.88
CA ALA A 47 -1.68 5.23 23.03
C ALA A 47 -1.59 3.74 22.69
N ALA A 48 -2.56 2.94 23.14
CA ALA A 48 -2.64 1.53 22.82
C ALA A 48 -2.82 1.27 21.31
N VAL A 49 -3.67 2.05 20.63
CA VAL A 49 -3.81 1.98 19.16
C VAL A 49 -2.47 2.30 18.49
N ILE A 50 -1.83 3.41 18.84
CA ILE A 50 -0.52 3.78 18.27
C ILE A 50 0.54 2.72 18.56
N GLY A 51 0.55 2.13 19.75
CA GLY A 51 1.46 1.05 20.13
C GLY A 51 1.31 -0.19 19.26
N VAL A 52 0.08 -0.58 18.92
CA VAL A 52 -0.19 -1.69 17.97
C VAL A 52 0.39 -1.37 16.58
N TYR A 53 0.21 -0.15 16.08
CA TYR A 53 0.80 0.26 14.80
C TYR A 53 2.33 0.37 14.85
N GLY A 54 2.90 0.74 16.00
CA GLY A 54 4.34 0.70 16.24
C GLY A 54 4.91 -0.73 16.13
N LYS A 55 4.18 -1.73 16.65
CA LYS A 55 4.53 -3.15 16.43
C LYS A 55 4.29 -3.57 14.99
N LEU A 56 3.23 -3.13 14.34
CA LEU A 56 2.94 -3.41 12.93
C LEU A 56 4.09 -2.97 12.00
N LEU A 57 4.71 -1.81 12.27
CA LEU A 57 5.89 -1.33 11.53
C LEU A 57 7.06 -2.34 11.54
N SER A 58 7.17 -3.20 12.55
CA SER A 58 8.21 -4.24 12.61
C SER A 58 8.05 -5.33 11.54
N LEU A 59 6.88 -5.43 10.91
CA LEU A 59 6.57 -6.38 9.85
C LEU A 59 6.96 -5.88 8.45
N ALA A 60 7.36 -4.61 8.30
CA ALA A 60 7.56 -3.97 7.01
C ALA A 60 8.58 -4.68 6.11
N GLU A 61 9.70 -5.13 6.70
CA GLU A 61 10.73 -5.90 6.00
C GLU A 61 10.16 -7.22 5.47
N GLN A 62 9.61 -8.06 6.35
CA GLN A 62 9.08 -9.37 5.96
C GLN A 62 7.94 -9.24 4.94
N HIS A 63 7.05 -8.25 5.10
CA HIS A 63 5.97 -8.02 4.16
C HIS A 63 6.48 -7.73 2.74
N VAL A 64 7.47 -6.84 2.59
CA VAL A 64 8.03 -6.53 1.26
C VAL A 64 8.81 -7.72 0.70
N LEU A 65 9.59 -8.43 1.53
CA LEU A 65 10.29 -9.65 1.09
C LEU A 65 9.32 -10.72 0.60
N TRP A 66 8.25 -10.99 1.34
CA TRP A 66 7.28 -12.01 0.99
C TRP A 66 6.47 -11.66 -0.25
N ASN A 67 6.20 -10.37 -0.48
CA ASN A 67 5.41 -9.92 -1.62
C ASN A 67 6.21 -9.58 -2.88
N GLU A 68 7.48 -9.20 -2.78
CA GLU A 68 8.29 -8.81 -3.93
C GLU A 68 9.40 -9.80 -4.25
N LEU A 69 10.16 -10.25 -3.24
CA LEU A 69 11.34 -11.09 -3.48
C LEU A 69 10.95 -12.51 -3.90
N ARG A 70 9.84 -13.04 -3.35
CA ARG A 70 9.27 -14.33 -3.79
C ARG A 70 8.68 -14.29 -5.20
N ALA A 71 8.41 -13.09 -5.72
CA ALA A 71 7.78 -12.88 -7.02
C ALA A 71 8.81 -12.67 -8.14
N ASP A 72 8.41 -12.04 -9.24
CA ASP A 72 9.17 -11.90 -10.49
C ASP A 72 9.95 -10.60 -10.62
N LEU A 73 9.61 -9.54 -9.87
CA LEU A 73 10.16 -8.20 -10.09
C LEU A 73 11.45 -7.91 -9.35
N LEU A 74 11.70 -8.57 -8.21
CA LEU A 74 12.86 -8.30 -7.36
C LEU A 74 13.77 -9.53 -7.29
N THR A 75 15.08 -9.29 -7.21
CA THR A 75 16.10 -10.31 -6.97
C THR A 75 17.13 -9.79 -5.96
N VAL A 76 18.08 -10.63 -5.61
CA VAL A 76 19.14 -10.32 -4.65
C VAL A 76 20.42 -9.85 -5.34
N THR A 77 21.21 -9.05 -4.63
CA THR A 77 22.58 -8.72 -5.05
C THR A 77 23.56 -9.79 -4.57
N ASN A 78 24.82 -9.68 -5.00
CA ASN A 78 25.89 -10.56 -4.49
C ASN A 78 26.25 -10.30 -3.02
N ARG A 79 25.64 -9.28 -2.39
CA ARG A 79 25.83 -8.94 -0.97
C ARG A 79 24.78 -9.59 -0.07
N ALA A 80 23.71 -10.13 -0.66
CA ALA A 80 22.65 -10.78 0.09
C ALA A 80 23.15 -12.05 0.79
N ASN A 81 22.61 -12.29 1.99
CA ASN A 81 22.87 -13.53 2.71
C ASN A 81 22.15 -14.74 2.05
N PRO A 82 22.54 -15.98 2.39
CA PRO A 82 21.90 -17.17 1.83
C PRO A 82 20.38 -17.25 2.08
N TYR A 83 19.89 -16.76 3.21
CA TYR A 83 18.47 -16.79 3.53
C TYR A 83 17.62 -15.93 2.58
N LEU A 84 18.13 -14.78 2.12
CA LEU A 84 17.46 -13.98 1.08
C LEU A 84 17.50 -14.67 -0.29
N GLN A 85 18.57 -15.40 -0.61
CA GLN A 85 18.66 -16.21 -1.83
C GLN A 85 17.60 -17.33 -1.86
N GLU A 86 17.32 -17.96 -0.71
CA GLU A 86 16.26 -18.96 -0.58
C GLU A 86 14.87 -18.37 -0.90
N ILE A 87 14.57 -17.18 -0.37
CA ILE A 87 13.31 -16.47 -0.66
C ILE A 87 13.21 -16.10 -2.14
N SER A 88 14.31 -15.58 -2.72
CA SER A 88 14.34 -15.17 -4.14
C SER A 88 14.13 -16.36 -5.09
N THR A 89 14.71 -17.51 -4.76
CA THR A 89 14.57 -18.75 -5.53
C THR A 89 13.17 -19.35 -5.39
N ASN A 90 12.54 -19.17 -4.22
CA ASN A 90 11.17 -19.62 -3.93
C ASN A 90 10.97 -21.13 -4.10
N ASP A 91 12.00 -21.93 -3.82
CA ASP A 91 11.89 -23.38 -3.62
C ASP A 91 11.54 -23.66 -2.16
N VAL A 92 10.25 -23.62 -1.83
CA VAL A 92 9.78 -23.70 -0.42
C VAL A 92 10.22 -24.97 0.30
N GLY A 93 10.42 -26.08 -0.41
CA GLY A 93 10.90 -27.34 0.17
C GLY A 93 12.41 -27.34 0.47
N ALA A 94 13.15 -26.33 0.01
CA ALA A 94 14.57 -26.14 0.25
C ALA A 94 14.89 -24.94 1.16
N ILE A 95 13.88 -24.20 1.63
CA ILE A 95 14.05 -23.10 2.58
C ILE A 95 14.51 -23.67 3.93
N SER A 96 15.56 -23.07 4.49
CA SER A 96 16.13 -23.49 5.77
C SER A 96 15.16 -23.22 6.92
N ALA A 97 15.05 -24.15 7.87
CA ALA A 97 14.10 -24.04 8.99
C ALA A 97 14.41 -22.85 9.92
N ASP A 98 15.68 -22.46 10.01
CA ASP A 98 16.21 -21.35 10.79
C ASP A 98 16.22 -20.01 10.00
N ASN A 99 15.68 -19.98 8.78
CA ASN A 99 15.63 -18.76 7.97
C ASN A 99 14.75 -17.70 8.66
N PRO A 100 15.34 -16.60 9.19
CA PRO A 100 14.62 -15.66 10.04
C PRO A 100 13.55 -14.86 9.28
N TYR A 101 13.66 -14.78 7.96
CA TYR A 101 12.74 -14.00 7.14
C TYR A 101 11.42 -14.71 6.89
N VAL A 102 11.35 -16.03 7.02
CA VAL A 102 10.09 -16.80 6.84
C VAL A 102 9.40 -17.13 8.17
N ASN A 103 10.00 -16.75 9.30
CA ASN A 103 9.44 -17.01 10.62
C ASN A 103 8.17 -16.15 10.89
N PRO A 104 7.00 -16.77 11.17
CA PRO A 104 5.75 -16.04 11.39
C PRO A 104 5.59 -15.44 12.81
N ARG A 105 6.53 -15.64 13.74
CA ARG A 105 6.41 -15.23 15.15
C ARG A 105 6.03 -13.75 15.31
N LYS A 106 6.73 -12.83 14.61
CA LYS A 106 6.45 -11.38 14.70
C LYS A 106 5.01 -11.02 14.31
N PHE A 107 4.42 -11.74 13.37
CA PHE A 107 3.02 -11.53 12.98
C PHE A 107 2.07 -11.92 14.12
N TYR A 108 2.36 -13.01 14.84
CA TYR A 108 1.60 -13.38 16.03
C TYR A 108 1.81 -12.43 17.21
N GLU A 109 3.00 -11.87 17.39
CA GLU A 109 3.23 -10.84 18.42
C GLU A 109 2.34 -9.61 18.19
N VAL A 110 2.09 -9.22 16.93
CA VAL A 110 1.13 -8.16 16.59
C VAL A 110 -0.31 -8.61 16.87
N ILE A 111 -0.69 -9.84 16.48
CA ILE A 111 -2.03 -10.39 16.72
C ILE A 111 -2.34 -10.45 18.22
N LEU A 112 -1.43 -10.97 19.03
CA LEU A 112 -1.62 -11.09 20.47
C LEU A 112 -1.70 -9.72 21.13
N ASN A 113 -0.92 -8.74 20.66
CA ASN A 113 -1.08 -7.36 21.11
C ASN A 113 -2.44 -6.77 20.73
N CYS A 114 -2.95 -7.07 19.53
CA CYS A 114 -4.32 -6.69 19.15
C CYS A 114 -5.35 -7.34 20.08
N ASN A 115 -5.20 -8.63 20.41
CA ASN A 115 -6.13 -9.35 21.28
C ASN A 115 -6.14 -8.77 22.70
N ASP A 116 -4.97 -8.47 23.27
CA ASP A 116 -4.86 -7.81 24.58
C ASP A 116 -5.52 -6.43 24.56
N VAL A 117 -5.25 -5.60 23.55
CA VAL A 117 -5.86 -4.26 23.44
C VAL A 117 -7.39 -4.35 23.29
N LEU A 118 -7.89 -5.27 22.46
CA LEU A 118 -9.34 -5.48 22.28
C LEU A 118 -10.02 -5.91 23.57
N ALA A 119 -9.40 -6.83 24.33
CA ALA A 119 -9.92 -7.26 25.63
C ALA A 119 -9.98 -6.10 26.62
N ASN A 120 -8.94 -5.27 26.68
CA ASN A 120 -8.90 -4.11 27.57
C ASN A 120 -9.89 -3.00 27.13
N PHE A 121 -10.10 -2.79 25.83
CA PHE A 121 -11.13 -1.88 25.34
C PHE A 121 -12.53 -2.32 25.75
N GLN A 122 -12.80 -3.63 25.76
CA GLN A 122 -14.06 -4.17 26.25
C GLN A 122 -14.26 -3.87 27.74
N ILE A 123 -13.23 -4.07 28.56
CA ILE A 123 -13.27 -3.71 29.99
C ILE A 123 -13.52 -2.20 30.17
N MET A 124 -12.77 -1.36 29.46
CA MET A 124 -12.97 0.10 29.49
C MET A 124 -14.41 0.50 29.13
N ARG A 125 -15.00 -0.18 28.14
CA ARG A 125 -16.39 0.04 27.71
C ARG A 125 -17.37 -0.31 28.81
N GLU A 126 -17.21 -1.47 29.44
CA GLU A 126 -18.05 -1.95 30.54
C GLU A 126 -17.94 -1.06 31.79
N GLU A 127 -16.76 -0.50 32.04
CA GLU A 127 -16.48 0.44 33.12
C GLU A 127 -16.87 1.90 32.80
N ASN A 128 -17.49 2.17 31.64
CA ASN A 128 -17.88 3.50 31.18
C ASN A 128 -16.71 4.50 31.03
N LYS A 129 -15.51 4.02 30.75
CA LYS A 129 -14.33 4.84 30.38
C LYS A 129 -14.33 5.24 28.90
N PHE A 130 -15.22 4.64 28.11
CA PHE A 130 -15.49 4.96 26.71
C PHE A 130 -16.95 5.33 26.47
N THR A 131 -17.16 6.37 25.67
CA THR A 131 -18.42 6.52 24.93
C THR A 131 -18.56 5.42 23.85
N PRO A 132 -19.79 5.14 23.39
CA PRO A 132 -20.00 4.14 22.33
C PRO A 132 -19.18 4.44 21.08
N GLU A 133 -19.15 5.70 20.70
CA GLU A 133 -18.45 6.18 19.51
C GLU A 133 -16.94 6.00 19.65
N GLU A 134 -16.35 6.40 20.78
CA GLU A 134 -14.90 6.26 21.04
C GLU A 134 -14.44 4.80 21.01
N TYR A 135 -15.22 3.90 21.64
CA TYR A 135 -14.94 2.46 21.61
C TYR A 135 -15.05 1.91 20.19
N ASN A 136 -16.15 2.21 19.48
CA ASN A 136 -16.42 1.66 18.16
C ASN A 136 -15.30 1.96 17.17
N GLN A 137 -14.79 3.18 17.20
CA GLN A 137 -13.67 3.64 16.39
C GLN A 137 -12.38 2.85 16.65
N ARG A 138 -11.93 2.84 17.92
CA ARG A 138 -10.65 2.22 18.33
C ARG A 138 -10.70 0.70 18.21
N PHE A 139 -11.82 0.09 18.60
CA PHE A 139 -12.06 -1.33 18.38
C PHE A 139 -11.93 -1.69 16.89
N SER A 140 -12.55 -0.90 16.01
CA SER A 140 -12.50 -1.14 14.57
C SER A 140 -11.10 -0.95 13.98
N ASP A 141 -10.27 -0.05 14.52
CA ASP A 141 -8.85 0.09 14.15
C ASP A 141 -8.05 -1.18 14.47
N ILE A 142 -8.18 -1.68 15.69
CA ILE A 142 -7.43 -2.86 16.13
C ILE A 142 -7.90 -4.11 15.39
N MET A 143 -9.21 -4.24 15.17
CA MET A 143 -9.77 -5.31 14.34
C MET A 143 -9.24 -5.28 12.90
N ALA A 144 -9.07 -4.09 12.32
CA ALA A 144 -8.50 -3.95 10.98
C ALA A 144 -7.03 -4.38 10.94
N VAL A 145 -6.22 -4.02 11.94
CA VAL A 145 -4.82 -4.49 12.03
C VAL A 145 -4.77 -6.00 12.16
N ARG A 146 -5.50 -6.58 13.12
CA ARG A 146 -5.54 -8.04 13.33
C ARG A 146 -5.96 -8.77 12.06
N THR A 147 -6.99 -8.27 11.37
CA THR A 147 -7.48 -8.87 10.14
C THR A 147 -6.48 -8.78 9.00
N TRP A 148 -5.84 -7.63 8.81
CA TRP A 148 -4.82 -7.48 7.77
C TRP A 148 -3.63 -8.41 8.02
N VAL A 149 -3.15 -8.51 9.26
CA VAL A 149 -2.06 -9.42 9.63
C VAL A 149 -2.42 -10.89 9.37
N TYR A 150 -3.65 -11.30 9.70
CA TYR A 150 -4.14 -12.64 9.37
C TYR A 150 -4.27 -12.88 7.87
N LEU A 151 -4.72 -11.88 7.09
CA LEU A 151 -4.76 -12.00 5.63
C LEU A 151 -3.36 -12.25 5.06
N GLN A 152 -2.35 -11.51 5.52
CA GLN A 152 -0.95 -11.74 5.11
C GLN A 152 -0.47 -13.15 5.47
N LEU A 153 -0.75 -13.61 6.70
CA LEU A 153 -0.43 -14.98 7.12
C LEU A 153 -1.13 -16.04 6.26
N GLY A 154 -2.41 -15.85 5.94
CA GLY A 154 -3.16 -16.76 5.07
C GLY A 154 -2.59 -16.84 3.66
N ILE A 155 -2.22 -15.70 3.07
CA ILE A 155 -1.60 -15.60 1.74
C ILE A 155 -0.27 -16.37 1.69
N HIS A 156 0.54 -16.27 2.74
CA HIS A 156 1.90 -16.78 2.72
C HIS A 156 2.05 -18.20 3.27
N PHE A 157 1.19 -18.65 4.18
CA PHE A 157 1.31 -19.97 4.84
C PHE A 157 0.16 -20.92 4.48
N GLY A 158 -0.93 -20.45 3.87
CA GLY A 158 -2.04 -21.27 3.37
C GLY A 158 -2.95 -21.85 4.44
N ARG A 159 -2.43 -22.10 5.64
CA ARG A 159 -3.19 -22.50 6.83
C ARG A 159 -2.46 -22.06 8.09
N VAL A 160 -3.19 -21.49 9.05
CA VAL A 160 -2.60 -20.91 10.27
C VAL A 160 -3.53 -21.03 11.48
N PRO A 161 -3.01 -21.02 12.72
CA PRO A 161 -3.85 -20.93 13.92
C PRO A 161 -4.65 -19.62 13.99
N TYR A 162 -5.97 -19.69 14.12
CA TYR A 162 -6.79 -18.50 14.38
C TYR A 162 -6.97 -18.30 15.89
N VAL A 163 -6.35 -17.24 16.43
CA VAL A 163 -6.22 -16.98 17.87
C VAL A 163 -6.77 -15.60 18.18
N THR A 164 -7.85 -15.57 18.96
CA THR A 164 -8.47 -14.34 19.46
C THR A 164 -8.26 -14.11 20.95
N ASP A 165 -7.68 -15.10 21.63
CA ASP A 165 -7.41 -15.04 23.08
C ASP A 165 -6.27 -14.05 23.38
N PRO A 166 -6.36 -13.27 24.48
CA PRO A 166 -5.27 -12.43 24.96
C PRO A 166 -4.23 -13.30 25.68
N LEU A 167 -3.25 -13.82 24.93
CA LEU A 167 -2.18 -14.67 25.47
C LEU A 167 -0.98 -13.82 25.88
N ASP A 168 -0.41 -14.11 27.05
CA ASP A 168 0.84 -13.48 27.51
C ASP A 168 2.10 -14.11 26.88
N ASP A 169 2.00 -15.36 26.42
CA ASP A 169 3.06 -16.10 25.73
C ASP A 169 2.71 -16.34 24.25
N THR A 170 3.65 -16.04 23.36
CA THR A 170 3.49 -16.25 21.92
C THR A 170 3.55 -17.73 21.54
N ASP A 171 4.32 -18.53 22.27
CA ASP A 171 4.48 -19.95 21.95
C ASP A 171 3.22 -20.79 22.26
N ALA A 172 2.33 -20.27 23.11
CA ALA A 172 1.01 -20.84 23.35
C ALA A 172 0.14 -20.95 22.07
N VAL A 173 0.41 -20.16 21.03
CA VAL A 173 -0.26 -20.26 19.72
C VAL A 173 -0.02 -21.62 19.05
N LEU A 174 1.08 -22.30 19.36
CA LEU A 174 1.45 -23.58 18.77
C LEU A 174 0.71 -24.78 19.39
N ASP A 175 -0.11 -24.57 20.42
CA ASP A 175 -0.96 -25.62 20.98
C ASP A 175 -2.05 -26.03 19.99
N LYS A 176 -1.78 -27.08 19.21
CA LYS A 176 -2.70 -27.64 18.20
C LYS A 176 -3.98 -28.23 18.79
N GLY A 177 -3.99 -28.55 20.09
CA GLY A 177 -5.20 -29.04 20.78
C GLY A 177 -6.18 -27.90 21.05
N LYS A 178 -5.66 -26.69 21.26
CA LYS A 178 -6.45 -25.48 21.52
C LYS A 178 -6.72 -24.66 20.25
N TYR A 179 -5.72 -24.50 19.39
CA TYR A 179 -5.77 -23.67 18.18
C TYR A 179 -5.49 -24.51 16.94
N PRO A 180 -6.50 -25.19 16.38
CA PRO A 180 -6.34 -25.92 15.13
C PRO A 180 -5.97 -24.98 13.98
N LEU A 181 -5.24 -25.51 13.00
CA LEU A 181 -4.93 -24.79 11.77
C LEU A 181 -6.21 -24.59 10.95
N LEU A 182 -6.45 -23.33 10.57
CA LEU A 182 -7.56 -22.94 9.70
C LEU A 182 -7.02 -22.78 8.27
N GLU A 183 -7.64 -23.45 7.31
CA GLU A 183 -7.27 -23.31 5.88
C GLU A 183 -7.61 -21.92 5.37
N PHE A 184 -6.87 -21.42 4.37
CA PHE A 184 -6.97 -20.03 3.93
C PHE A 184 -8.38 -19.61 3.54
N GLU A 185 -9.14 -20.45 2.84
CA GLU A 185 -10.52 -20.17 2.46
C GLU A 185 -11.45 -20.02 3.68
N GLN A 186 -11.23 -20.81 4.73
CA GLN A 186 -11.99 -20.73 5.98
C GLN A 186 -11.58 -19.50 6.79
N LEU A 187 -10.28 -19.20 6.85
CA LEU A 187 -9.75 -17.99 7.46
C LEU A 187 -10.35 -16.76 6.77
N LEU A 188 -10.30 -16.70 5.44
CA LEU A 188 -10.83 -15.58 4.66
C LEU A 188 -12.32 -15.34 4.96
N ALA A 189 -13.13 -16.40 5.01
CA ALA A 189 -14.54 -16.29 5.37
C ALA A 189 -14.73 -15.71 6.78
N GLN A 190 -13.91 -16.14 7.75
CA GLN A 190 -13.94 -15.60 9.11
C GLN A 190 -13.53 -14.11 9.15
N LEU A 191 -12.45 -13.76 8.44
CA LEU A 191 -11.95 -12.38 8.36
C LEU A 191 -12.99 -11.43 7.74
N ILE A 192 -13.71 -11.89 6.70
CA ILE A 192 -14.80 -11.13 6.09
C ILE A 192 -15.92 -10.92 7.10
N ALA A 193 -16.38 -11.99 7.77
CA ALA A 193 -17.45 -11.90 8.76
C ALA A 193 -17.09 -10.91 9.88
N ASP A 194 -15.88 -10.99 10.41
CA ASP A 194 -15.40 -10.13 11.49
C ASP A 194 -15.27 -8.67 11.04
N MET A 195 -14.69 -8.41 9.87
CA MET A 195 -14.55 -7.04 9.34
C MET A 195 -15.88 -6.42 8.91
N GLU A 196 -16.82 -7.21 8.41
CA GLU A 196 -18.17 -6.74 8.10
C GLU A 196 -18.95 -6.36 9.38
N ALA A 197 -18.69 -7.07 10.48
CA ALA A 197 -19.35 -6.81 11.76
C ALA A 197 -18.82 -5.57 12.52
N ILE A 198 -17.67 -5.01 12.14
CA ILE A 198 -17.10 -3.87 12.90
C ILE A 198 -18.03 -2.65 12.88
N PRO A 199 -18.15 -1.94 14.02
CA PRO A 199 -19.09 -0.84 14.17
C PRO A 199 -18.67 0.45 13.46
N TYR A 200 -17.40 0.60 13.08
CA TYR A 200 -16.89 1.82 12.46
C TYR A 200 -16.00 1.55 11.24
N LYS A 201 -16.45 2.01 10.06
CA LYS A 201 -15.76 1.80 8.77
C LYS A 201 -15.35 3.10 8.06
N LEU A 202 -15.68 4.24 8.65
CA LEU A 202 -15.48 5.57 8.04
C LEU A 202 -14.09 6.12 8.33
N LEU A 203 -13.74 7.20 7.63
CA LEU A 203 -12.61 8.05 8.00
C LEU A 203 -12.97 8.89 9.22
N TYR A 204 -11.96 9.17 10.04
CA TYR A 204 -12.12 10.01 11.21
C TYR A 204 -12.58 11.42 10.87
N ALA A 205 -13.41 11.99 11.74
CA ALA A 205 -13.66 13.42 11.73
C ALA A 205 -12.39 14.15 12.20
N SER A 206 -12.15 15.35 11.68
CA SER A 206 -10.95 16.14 12.03
C SER A 206 -10.85 16.53 13.51
N THR A 207 -11.91 16.32 14.29
CA THR A 207 -11.99 16.60 15.73
C THR A 207 -11.70 15.37 16.60
N GLU A 208 -11.51 14.20 16.02
CA GLU A 208 -11.20 12.96 16.77
C GLU A 208 -9.84 13.06 17.46
N SER A 209 -9.66 12.47 18.63
CA SER A 209 -8.37 12.55 19.36
C SER A 209 -7.24 11.79 18.66
N LEU A 210 -7.56 10.79 17.85
CA LEU A 210 -6.62 10.10 16.94
C LEU A 210 -6.25 10.95 15.72
N MET A 211 -6.90 12.11 15.51
CA MET A 211 -6.62 13.02 14.41
C MET A 211 -5.75 14.20 14.85
N TYR A 212 -4.46 13.93 14.96
CA TYR A 212 -3.43 14.90 15.29
C TYR A 212 -2.22 14.74 14.37
N ALA A 213 -1.19 15.58 14.57
CA ALA A 213 0.08 15.45 13.86
C ALA A 213 1.18 14.97 14.83
N VAL A 214 1.95 13.97 14.40
CA VAL A 214 3.13 13.46 15.13
C VAL A 214 4.36 13.73 14.27
N ASP A 215 5.29 14.54 14.77
CA ASP A 215 6.56 14.85 14.09
C ASP A 215 6.42 15.24 12.61
N GLY A 216 5.37 16.02 12.30
CA GLY A 216 5.08 16.51 10.95
C GLY A 216 4.28 15.54 10.07
N TYR A 217 3.86 14.39 10.60
CA TYR A 217 2.95 13.44 9.94
C TYR A 217 1.53 13.59 10.46
N ASP A 218 0.61 13.88 9.55
CA ASP A 218 -0.83 13.78 9.75
C ASP A 218 -1.25 12.30 9.78
N MET A 219 -2.06 11.96 10.79
CA MET A 219 -2.44 10.59 11.10
C MET A 219 -3.58 10.04 10.19
N GLU A 220 -4.15 10.84 9.28
CA GLU A 220 -5.32 10.43 8.47
C GLU A 220 -5.03 9.23 7.57
N ARG A 221 -3.76 9.06 7.15
CA ARG A 221 -3.27 7.94 6.33
C ARG A 221 -2.45 6.92 7.12
N PHE A 222 -2.34 7.09 8.43
CA PHE A 222 -1.60 6.18 9.29
C PHE A 222 -2.39 4.91 9.53
N TYR A 223 -3.70 5.05 9.77
CA TYR A 223 -4.58 3.92 10.06
C TYR A 223 -5.01 3.18 8.79
N ILE A 224 -5.22 1.86 8.91
CA ILE A 224 -5.79 1.04 7.82
C ILE A 224 -7.15 1.60 7.42
N ASN A 225 -7.31 1.86 6.13
CA ASN A 225 -8.62 2.15 5.57
C ASN A 225 -9.47 0.87 5.55
N LYS A 226 -10.47 0.80 6.43
CA LYS A 226 -11.28 -0.42 6.64
C LYS A 226 -12.05 -0.82 5.38
N ARG A 227 -12.45 0.16 4.56
CA ARG A 227 -13.13 -0.10 3.29
C ARG A 227 -12.16 -0.68 2.25
N THR A 228 -10.92 -0.21 2.14
CA THR A 228 -9.96 -0.88 1.23
C THR A 228 -9.68 -2.31 1.66
N LEU A 229 -9.52 -2.56 2.96
CA LEU A 229 -9.32 -3.91 3.49
C LEU A 229 -10.52 -4.83 3.20
N LEU A 230 -11.75 -4.35 3.40
CA LEU A 230 -12.96 -5.08 3.03
C LEU A 230 -13.03 -5.35 1.52
N GLY A 231 -12.65 -4.37 0.68
CA GLY A 231 -12.55 -4.55 -0.76
C GLY A 231 -11.58 -5.67 -1.14
N ASP A 232 -10.40 -5.71 -0.52
CA ASP A 232 -9.41 -6.75 -0.76
C ASP A 232 -9.88 -8.13 -0.30
N LEU A 233 -10.49 -8.23 0.89
CA LEU A 233 -11.04 -9.49 1.40
C LEU A 233 -12.12 -10.06 0.46
N HIS A 234 -13.06 -9.22 0.01
CA HIS A 234 -14.09 -9.65 -0.95
C HIS A 234 -13.51 -10.00 -2.32
N LEU A 235 -12.47 -9.28 -2.77
CA LEU A 235 -11.79 -9.60 -4.02
C LEU A 235 -11.05 -10.95 -3.96
N TRP A 236 -10.45 -11.28 -2.82
CA TRP A 236 -9.90 -12.61 -2.54
C TRP A 236 -10.97 -13.70 -2.53
N ASN A 237 -12.16 -13.37 -2.02
CA ASN A 237 -13.31 -14.28 -1.97
C ASN A 237 -14.07 -14.40 -3.31
N ASN A 238 -13.63 -13.68 -4.34
CA ASN A 238 -14.28 -13.56 -5.64
C ASN A 238 -15.71 -12.96 -5.58
N ASP A 239 -16.04 -12.21 -4.52
CA ASP A 239 -17.23 -11.37 -4.48
C ASP A 239 -16.90 -10.00 -5.09
N TYR A 240 -16.90 -9.96 -6.43
CA TYR A 240 -16.43 -8.81 -7.18
C TYR A 240 -17.34 -7.59 -7.03
N GLN A 241 -18.66 -7.79 -6.94
CA GLN A 241 -19.62 -6.71 -6.72
C GLN A 241 -19.37 -6.03 -5.37
N LYS A 242 -19.17 -6.82 -4.29
CA LYS A 242 -18.85 -6.27 -2.96
C LYS A 242 -17.47 -5.63 -2.92
N ALA A 243 -16.48 -6.24 -3.57
CA ALA A 243 -15.16 -5.64 -3.69
C ALA A 243 -15.23 -4.26 -4.36
N ALA A 244 -15.90 -4.18 -5.51
CA ALA A 244 -16.09 -2.94 -6.25
C ALA A 244 -16.86 -1.89 -5.45
N GLU A 245 -17.88 -2.28 -4.68
CA GLU A 245 -18.61 -1.40 -3.75
C GLU A 245 -17.68 -0.72 -2.76
N TYR A 246 -16.85 -1.50 -2.07
CA TYR A 246 -15.93 -0.95 -1.08
C TYR A 246 -14.84 -0.07 -1.70
N TYR A 247 -14.26 -0.49 -2.82
CA TYR A 247 -13.28 0.33 -3.53
C TYR A 247 -13.89 1.65 -4.04
N LYS A 248 -15.10 1.62 -4.59
CA LYS A 248 -15.81 2.83 -5.03
C LYS A 248 -16.06 3.79 -3.88
N LEU A 249 -16.50 3.28 -2.73
CA LEU A 249 -16.70 4.08 -1.52
C LEU A 249 -15.41 4.78 -1.05
N VAL A 250 -14.24 4.19 -1.29
CA VAL A 250 -12.95 4.83 -1.01
C VAL A 250 -12.65 5.91 -2.04
N MET A 251 -12.79 5.62 -3.33
CA MET A 251 -12.57 6.57 -4.43
C MET A 251 -13.42 7.85 -4.31
N THR A 252 -14.60 7.76 -3.68
CA THR A 252 -15.54 8.87 -3.51
C THR A 252 -15.57 9.44 -2.09
N SER A 253 -14.62 9.08 -1.21
CA SER A 253 -14.62 9.51 0.21
C SER A 253 -14.63 11.03 0.40
N TYR A 254 -14.17 11.78 -0.60
CA TYR A 254 -13.99 13.24 -0.51
C TYR A 254 -14.89 14.05 -1.43
N ASP A 255 -15.83 13.40 -2.13
CA ASP A 255 -16.64 14.05 -3.17
C ASP A 255 -17.57 15.13 -2.61
N ASN A 256 -18.01 14.97 -1.36
CA ASN A 256 -19.02 15.81 -0.72
C ASN A 256 -18.44 16.80 0.30
N LEU A 257 -17.14 17.11 0.24
CA LEU A 257 -16.47 18.02 1.19
C LEU A 257 -16.44 19.49 0.75
N GLY A 258 -17.16 19.86 -0.32
CA GLY A 258 -17.25 21.24 -0.79
C GLY A 258 -15.95 21.80 -1.40
N ASN A 259 -15.00 20.94 -1.77
CA ASN A 259 -13.76 21.32 -2.44
C ASN A 259 -13.65 20.59 -3.78
N ASP A 260 -13.71 21.34 -4.87
CA ASP A 260 -13.65 20.81 -6.24
C ASP A 260 -12.37 20.01 -6.52
N ASN A 261 -11.22 20.45 -6.01
CA ASN A 261 -9.97 19.69 -6.20
C ASN A 261 -10.03 18.36 -5.45
N PHE A 262 -10.64 18.30 -4.27
CA PHE A 262 -10.83 17.02 -3.57
C PHE A 262 -11.79 16.11 -4.33
N ARG A 263 -12.92 16.68 -4.79
CA ARG A 263 -13.91 15.95 -5.56
C ARG A 263 -13.34 15.39 -6.87
N TYR A 264 -12.52 16.15 -7.58
CA TYR A 264 -12.04 15.75 -8.91
C TYR A 264 -10.70 14.99 -8.91
N ASP A 265 -9.83 15.21 -7.92
CA ASP A 265 -8.45 14.72 -7.99
C ASP A 265 -8.17 13.58 -6.99
N ARG A 266 -8.79 13.59 -5.80
CA ARG A 266 -8.42 12.66 -4.72
C ARG A 266 -8.85 11.24 -5.06
N TYR A 267 -7.87 10.33 -5.15
CA TYR A 267 -8.02 8.92 -5.53
C TYR A 267 -8.62 8.67 -6.91
N LYS A 268 -8.47 9.62 -7.85
CA LYS A 268 -9.10 9.53 -9.17
C LYS A 268 -8.12 9.45 -10.34
N ILE A 269 -6.81 9.39 -10.09
CA ILE A 269 -5.77 9.28 -11.12
C ILE A 269 -6.01 10.32 -12.22
N LYS A 270 -5.74 11.59 -11.87
CA LYS A 270 -6.00 12.71 -12.76
C LYS A 270 -4.99 12.79 -13.91
N TRP A 271 -5.33 13.56 -14.95
CA TRP A 271 -4.44 13.90 -16.06
C TRP A 271 -3.15 14.60 -15.61
N ALA A 272 -2.14 14.56 -16.49
CA ALA A 272 -0.88 15.26 -16.31
C ALA A 272 -1.02 16.79 -16.51
N GLU A 273 -0.30 17.58 -15.72
CA GLU A 273 -0.17 19.03 -15.82
C GLU A 273 1.02 19.41 -16.70
N ILE A 274 0.78 19.55 -18.00
CA ILE A 274 1.83 19.69 -19.03
C ILE A 274 2.76 20.89 -18.82
N SER A 275 2.24 22.01 -18.30
CA SER A 275 3.04 23.24 -18.20
C SER A 275 3.95 23.29 -16.98
N THR A 276 3.52 22.70 -15.87
CA THR A 276 4.21 22.85 -14.57
C THR A 276 4.76 21.52 -14.06
N ASN A 277 4.26 20.39 -14.55
CA ASN A 277 4.48 19.05 -13.99
C ASN A 277 4.19 19.00 -12.48
N ASN A 278 3.31 19.88 -12.00
CA ASN A 278 2.85 19.89 -10.61
C ASN A 278 1.73 18.86 -10.43
N ASP A 279 2.10 17.61 -10.66
CA ASP A 279 1.27 16.42 -10.64
C ASP A 279 2.13 15.22 -10.18
N ILE A 280 1.58 14.02 -10.36
CA ILE A 280 2.23 12.73 -10.08
C ILE A 280 2.22 11.83 -11.32
N ALA A 281 2.30 12.44 -12.50
CA ALA A 281 2.29 11.78 -13.80
C ALA A 281 3.70 11.74 -14.41
N VAL A 282 3.89 10.82 -15.37
CA VAL A 282 5.07 10.81 -16.21
C VAL A 282 4.96 11.97 -17.18
N GLY A 283 5.97 12.85 -17.16
CA GLY A 283 5.99 14.07 -17.96
C GLY A 283 7.40 14.43 -18.41
N TYR A 284 7.45 15.34 -19.38
CA TYR A 284 8.67 15.90 -19.95
C TYR A 284 8.62 17.42 -19.87
N LEU A 285 9.74 18.10 -20.10
CA LEU A 285 9.70 19.55 -20.31
C LEU A 285 8.82 19.86 -21.53
N ARG A 286 7.92 20.83 -21.37
CA ARG A 286 6.96 21.24 -22.39
C ARG A 286 7.67 21.56 -23.71
N TYR A 287 7.12 21.06 -24.82
CA TYR A 287 7.66 21.16 -26.18
C TYR A 287 8.98 20.40 -26.42
N ARG A 288 9.37 19.55 -25.47
CA ARG A 288 10.60 18.73 -25.53
C ARG A 288 10.30 17.25 -25.25
N GLU A 289 9.05 16.83 -25.46
CA GLU A 289 8.56 15.49 -25.17
C GLU A 289 9.29 14.40 -25.98
N GLN A 290 9.99 14.76 -27.06
CA GLN A 290 10.82 13.86 -27.87
C GLN A 290 12.26 13.71 -27.35
N ASP A 291 12.69 14.57 -26.42
CA ASP A 291 14.02 14.55 -25.81
C ASP A 291 13.96 13.84 -24.46
N VAL A 292 14.33 12.56 -24.44
CA VAL A 292 14.28 11.71 -23.24
C VAL A 292 15.04 12.29 -22.03
N ARG A 293 16.03 13.16 -22.28
CA ARG A 293 16.81 13.84 -21.23
C ARG A 293 16.00 14.87 -20.45
N THR A 294 14.82 15.23 -20.95
CA THR A 294 13.92 16.19 -20.32
C THR A 294 12.82 15.52 -19.49
N LEU A 295 12.91 14.20 -19.27
CA LEU A 295 12.03 13.48 -18.34
C LEU A 295 12.05 14.15 -16.97
N ILE A 296 10.87 14.38 -16.40
CA ILE A 296 10.75 14.95 -15.06
C ILE A 296 11.08 13.89 -14.02
N ASN A 297 12.35 13.86 -13.64
CA ASN A 297 12.89 13.00 -12.59
C ASN A 297 13.21 13.84 -11.35
N SER A 298 12.20 14.05 -10.50
CA SER A 298 12.27 15.00 -9.37
C SER A 298 11.59 14.44 -8.12
N LYS A 299 12.04 14.90 -6.95
CA LYS A 299 11.42 14.60 -5.63
C LYS A 299 10.15 15.41 -5.37
N THR A 300 9.90 16.47 -6.14
CA THR A 300 8.80 17.43 -5.86
C THR A 300 7.78 17.55 -7.00
N GLN A 301 8.12 17.07 -8.19
CA GLN A 301 7.31 17.16 -9.40
C GLN A 301 7.29 15.83 -10.16
N GLY A 302 6.20 15.57 -10.88
CA GLY A 302 6.01 14.36 -11.68
C GLY A 302 5.94 13.08 -10.86
N TRP A 303 5.90 11.94 -11.55
CA TRP A 303 5.58 10.64 -10.97
C TRP A 303 6.50 10.23 -9.80
N ARG A 304 7.82 10.35 -9.92
CA ARG A 304 8.77 9.94 -8.85
C ARG A 304 8.53 10.67 -7.53
N SER A 305 8.04 11.91 -7.59
CA SER A 305 7.84 12.73 -6.39
C SER A 305 6.91 12.09 -5.36
N MET A 306 5.99 11.20 -5.76
CA MET A 306 5.04 10.57 -4.85
C MET A 306 5.69 9.76 -3.72
N PHE A 307 6.93 9.29 -3.92
CA PHE A 307 7.66 8.43 -2.99
C PHE A 307 8.58 9.17 -2.01
N SER A 308 8.81 10.48 -2.22
CA SER A 308 9.71 11.27 -1.37
C SER A 308 9.14 12.59 -0.89
N ARG A 309 7.96 12.98 -1.39
CA ARG A 309 7.32 14.22 -0.98
C ARG A 309 6.73 14.10 0.42
N THR A 310 6.59 15.26 1.07
CA THR A 310 5.82 15.39 2.31
C THR A 310 4.33 15.15 2.04
N GLN A 311 3.51 15.07 3.10
CA GLN A 311 2.05 14.89 2.99
C GLN A 311 1.34 16.17 2.48
N ASP A 312 1.77 16.67 1.33
CA ASP A 312 1.20 17.83 0.65
C ASP A 312 -0.11 17.50 -0.07
N VAL A 313 -0.65 18.48 -0.81
CA VAL A 313 -1.92 18.32 -1.55
C VAL A 313 -1.84 17.16 -2.56
N LEU A 314 -0.72 17.00 -3.27
CA LEU A 314 -0.56 15.97 -4.29
C LEU A 314 -0.35 14.59 -3.69
N TRP A 315 0.44 14.49 -2.61
CA TRP A 315 0.57 13.25 -1.84
C TRP A 315 -0.79 12.71 -1.40
N ASN A 316 -1.64 13.62 -0.91
CA ASN A 316 -3.00 13.29 -0.50
C ASN A 316 -3.96 12.92 -1.65
N THR A 317 -3.58 13.10 -2.92
CA THR A 317 -4.37 12.56 -4.04
C THR A 317 -4.08 11.09 -4.32
N GLU A 318 -2.93 10.59 -3.86
CA GLU A 318 -2.42 9.25 -4.19
C GLU A 318 -2.53 8.30 -2.99
N TRP A 319 -2.07 8.69 -1.81
CA TRP A 319 -1.90 7.75 -0.69
C TRP A 319 -3.18 7.54 0.11
N VAL A 320 -3.55 6.27 0.30
CA VAL A 320 -4.68 5.83 1.13
C VAL A 320 -4.19 5.33 2.49
N TRP A 321 -3.07 4.62 2.50
CA TRP A 321 -2.45 4.09 3.72
C TRP A 321 -0.92 4.08 3.55
N SER A 322 -0.23 4.69 4.51
CA SER A 322 1.23 4.79 4.56
C SER A 322 1.68 4.93 6.01
N LEU A 323 2.70 4.16 6.40
CA LEU A 323 3.29 4.26 7.73
C LEU A 323 4.67 4.92 7.67
N PRO A 324 4.94 5.99 8.43
CA PRO A 324 6.25 6.63 8.41
C PRO A 324 7.26 5.88 9.28
N PHE A 325 8.52 5.90 8.85
CA PHE A 325 9.68 5.66 9.69
C PHE A 325 10.32 7.00 10.01
N ASN A 326 10.64 7.21 11.29
CA ASN A 326 11.33 8.40 11.74
C ASN A 326 12.56 7.97 12.56
N SER A 327 13.68 8.64 12.30
CA SER A 327 14.99 8.35 12.89
C SER A 327 15.00 8.37 14.42
N ASN A 328 14.06 9.11 15.02
CA ASN A 328 13.94 9.26 16.46
C ASN A 328 13.22 8.08 17.13
N PHE A 329 12.60 7.17 16.37
CA PHE A 329 11.81 6.07 16.94
C PHE A 329 12.23 4.70 16.41
N SER A 330 11.93 3.68 17.20
CA SER A 330 11.99 2.29 16.75
C SER A 330 10.62 1.85 16.22
N PRO A 331 10.56 0.93 15.23
CA PRO A 331 11.70 0.34 14.53
C PRO A 331 12.35 1.29 13.52
N GLN A 332 13.63 1.09 13.26
CA GLN A 332 14.38 1.82 12.22
C GLN A 332 13.89 1.41 10.82
N ASN A 333 14.02 2.30 9.83
CA ASN A 333 13.63 2.02 8.44
C ASN A 333 14.45 0.85 7.85
N PRO A 334 13.84 -0.34 7.65
CA PRO A 334 14.58 -1.51 7.16
C PRO A 334 14.94 -1.37 5.67
N PHE A 335 14.19 -0.59 4.92
CA PHE A 335 14.35 -0.47 3.47
C PHE A 335 15.65 0.22 3.06
N ILE A 336 16.26 1.00 3.94
CA ILE A 336 17.60 1.54 3.68
C ILE A 336 18.62 0.40 3.58
N SER A 337 18.60 -0.56 4.51
CA SER A 337 19.50 -1.73 4.42
C SER A 337 19.23 -2.55 3.16
N LEU A 338 17.96 -2.84 2.87
CA LEU A 338 17.57 -3.64 1.70
C LEU A 338 17.97 -2.99 0.37
N PHE A 339 17.75 -1.69 0.19
CA PHE A 339 17.80 -1.07 -1.15
C PHE A 339 18.89 -0.02 -1.34
N ALA A 340 19.25 0.76 -0.30
CA ALA A 340 20.13 1.91 -0.51
C ALA A 340 21.54 1.48 -0.91
N ALA A 341 22.02 2.01 -2.03
CA ALA A 341 23.35 1.70 -2.55
C ALA A 341 24.50 2.17 -1.63
N ASN A 342 24.29 3.31 -0.96
CA ASN A 342 25.22 3.91 0.00
C ASN A 342 24.48 4.21 1.30
N GLY A 343 25.11 3.91 2.45
CA GLY A 343 24.48 4.09 3.77
C GLY A 343 23.49 2.98 4.17
N GLY A 344 23.31 2.00 3.28
CA GLY A 344 22.68 0.69 3.52
C GLY A 344 23.55 -0.44 2.96
N ASP A 345 23.01 -1.65 2.92
CA ASP A 345 23.75 -2.87 2.54
C ASP A 345 23.53 -3.25 1.07
N HIS A 346 22.48 -2.71 0.46
CA HIS A 346 22.08 -2.96 -0.93
C HIS A 346 21.94 -4.47 -1.20
N LEU A 347 21.03 -5.10 -0.46
CA LEU A 347 20.80 -6.54 -0.51
C LEU A 347 19.90 -6.94 -1.69
N LEU A 348 19.01 -6.05 -2.12
CA LEU A 348 17.99 -6.32 -3.14
C LEU A 348 18.13 -5.35 -4.31
N LYS A 349 17.83 -5.86 -5.51
CA LYS A 349 17.85 -5.10 -6.78
C LYS A 349 16.69 -5.53 -7.68
N PRO A 350 16.31 -4.71 -8.68
CA PRO A 350 15.36 -5.12 -9.70
C PRO A 350 15.84 -6.40 -10.42
N SER A 351 14.92 -7.31 -10.72
CA SER A 351 15.20 -8.46 -11.57
C SER A 351 15.37 -8.04 -13.03
N LEU A 352 16.00 -8.89 -13.83
CA LEU A 352 16.05 -8.66 -15.29
C LEU A 352 14.64 -8.66 -15.92
N GLU A 353 13.73 -9.49 -15.39
CA GLU A 353 12.32 -9.51 -15.82
C GLU A 353 11.64 -8.15 -15.64
N SER A 354 11.87 -7.46 -14.52
CA SER A 354 11.28 -6.14 -14.29
C SER A 354 11.73 -5.11 -15.35
N PHE A 355 13.00 -5.14 -15.74
CA PHE A 355 13.52 -4.30 -16.82
C PHE A 355 12.88 -4.64 -18.16
N ASP A 356 12.73 -5.93 -18.49
CA ASP A 356 12.10 -6.37 -19.73
C ASP A 356 10.64 -5.94 -19.81
N LEU A 357 9.89 -5.99 -18.71
CA LEU A 357 8.52 -5.50 -18.65
C LEU A 357 8.44 -4.03 -19.05
N TRP A 358 9.28 -3.15 -18.48
CA TRP A 358 9.30 -1.74 -18.88
C TRP A 358 9.85 -1.51 -20.29
N ASN A 359 10.90 -2.23 -20.68
CA ASN A 359 11.53 -2.11 -22.01
C ASN A 359 10.61 -2.62 -23.14
N SER A 360 9.65 -3.48 -22.84
CA SER A 360 8.63 -3.94 -23.79
C SER A 360 7.55 -2.90 -24.11
N GLN A 361 7.44 -1.86 -23.29
CA GLN A 361 6.42 -0.82 -23.49
C GLN A 361 6.87 0.22 -24.49
N THR A 362 5.91 0.95 -25.06
CA THR A 362 6.17 2.12 -25.89
C THR A 362 5.40 3.30 -25.35
N GLN A 363 6.07 4.45 -25.21
CA GLN A 363 5.45 5.70 -24.81
C GLN A 363 4.67 6.36 -25.94
N ARG A 364 3.74 7.27 -25.60
CA ARG A 364 2.91 7.98 -26.58
C ARG A 364 3.70 8.89 -27.54
N ASN A 365 4.93 9.24 -27.19
CA ASN A 365 5.88 9.98 -28.05
C ASN A 365 6.72 9.07 -28.97
N GLY A 366 6.60 7.74 -28.87
CA GLY A 366 7.38 6.77 -29.64
C GLY A 366 8.66 6.27 -28.97
N VAL A 367 8.97 6.72 -27.74
CA VAL A 367 10.12 6.21 -26.99
C VAL A 367 9.89 4.72 -26.61
N PRO A 368 10.82 3.81 -26.93
CA PRO A 368 10.57 2.35 -26.87
C PRO A 368 10.87 1.77 -25.49
N TYR A 369 10.38 2.41 -24.43
CA TYR A 369 10.36 1.86 -23.06
C TYR A 369 9.43 2.71 -22.17
N ASP A 370 8.99 2.14 -21.05
CA ASP A 370 8.25 2.85 -20.01
C ASP A 370 9.16 3.70 -19.12
N ALA A 371 8.89 5.01 -19.02
CA ALA A 371 9.70 5.92 -18.21
C ALA A 371 9.67 5.60 -16.70
N ARG A 372 8.65 4.88 -16.21
CA ARG A 372 8.60 4.44 -14.80
C ARG A 372 9.79 3.58 -14.40
N ARG A 373 10.48 2.94 -15.35
CA ARG A 373 11.79 2.30 -15.13
C ARG A 373 12.78 3.26 -14.49
N ASP A 374 13.03 4.39 -15.15
CA ASP A 374 14.04 5.39 -14.75
C ASP A 374 13.59 6.24 -13.53
N LEU A 375 12.31 6.13 -13.16
CA LEU A 375 11.72 6.82 -12.02
C LEU A 375 11.56 5.90 -10.79
N SER A 376 11.61 4.58 -10.97
CA SER A 376 11.58 3.58 -9.90
C SER A 376 12.95 3.02 -9.57
N VAL A 377 13.87 3.08 -10.54
CA VAL A 377 15.21 2.52 -10.48
C VAL A 377 16.24 3.55 -10.93
N SER A 378 17.30 3.70 -10.14
CA SER A 378 18.52 4.42 -10.54
C SER A 378 19.65 3.42 -10.80
N MET A 379 20.60 3.74 -11.69
CA MET A 379 21.70 2.84 -12.06
C MET A 379 23.04 3.29 -11.44
N ILE A 380 23.79 2.35 -10.87
CA ILE A 380 25.21 2.53 -10.52
C ILE A 380 26.04 1.55 -11.34
N GLY A 381 26.69 2.06 -12.38
CA GLY A 381 27.31 1.20 -13.39
C GLY A 381 26.25 0.35 -14.09
N GLN A 382 26.30 -0.97 -13.89
CA GLN A 382 25.32 -1.93 -14.44
C GLN A 382 24.32 -2.43 -13.38
N GLU A 383 24.45 -1.98 -12.14
CA GLU A 383 23.59 -2.43 -11.03
C GLU A 383 22.40 -1.48 -10.86
N GLY A 384 21.19 -2.03 -10.90
CA GLY A 384 19.95 -1.29 -10.68
C GLY A 384 19.62 -1.18 -9.20
N ILE A 385 19.26 0.02 -8.75
CA ILE A 385 18.95 0.34 -7.36
C ILE A 385 17.49 0.77 -7.29
N VAL A 386 16.67 0.05 -6.51
CA VAL A 386 15.28 0.45 -6.24
C VAL A 386 15.29 1.72 -5.37
N THR A 387 14.62 2.78 -5.82
CA THR A 387 14.67 4.08 -5.12
C THR A 387 13.39 4.48 -4.41
N LYS A 388 12.26 3.81 -4.67
CA LYS A 388 10.95 4.14 -4.08
C LYS A 388 10.96 4.21 -2.54
N TYR A 389 11.77 3.41 -1.87
CA TYR A 389 11.89 3.45 -0.40
C TYR A 389 13.04 4.30 0.14
N THR A 390 13.90 4.81 -0.73
CA THR A 390 15.16 5.47 -0.35
C THR A 390 15.28 6.90 -0.89
N ASP A 391 14.34 7.37 -1.70
CA ASP A 391 14.35 8.73 -2.23
C ASP A 391 14.22 9.82 -1.14
N GLU A 392 13.72 9.51 0.05
CA GLU A 392 13.80 10.44 1.20
C GLU A 392 15.19 10.48 1.84
N PHE A 393 15.91 9.36 1.79
CA PHE A 393 17.21 9.17 2.43
C PHE A 393 18.39 9.58 1.54
N SER A 394 18.31 9.28 0.24
CA SER A 394 19.41 9.40 -0.73
C SER A 394 19.16 10.51 -1.74
N ASP A 395 20.21 11.22 -2.15
CA ASP A 395 20.17 12.15 -3.29
C ASP A 395 19.93 11.39 -4.61
N ILE A 396 19.09 11.92 -5.51
CA ILE A 396 18.69 11.22 -6.75
C ILE A 396 19.88 11.02 -7.70
N GLY A 397 20.76 12.03 -7.80
CA GLY A 397 21.84 12.03 -8.78
C GLY A 397 23.09 11.29 -8.31
N THR A 398 23.48 11.51 -7.05
CA THR A 398 24.69 10.93 -6.47
C THR A 398 24.45 9.63 -5.72
N MET A 399 23.19 9.36 -5.31
CA MET A 399 22.80 8.18 -4.53
C MET A 399 23.52 8.05 -3.19
N LEU A 400 24.07 9.17 -2.70
CA LEU A 400 24.64 9.32 -1.37
C LEU A 400 23.54 9.71 -0.38
N PRO A 401 23.64 9.31 0.90
CA PRO A 401 22.75 9.81 1.95
C PRO A 401 22.79 11.34 2.01
N ILE A 402 21.60 11.97 2.06
CA ILE A 402 21.47 13.43 2.24
C ILE A 402 22.02 13.83 3.61
N ASP A 403 21.62 13.08 4.63
CA ASP A 403 22.17 13.11 5.99
C ASP A 403 22.23 11.67 6.49
N LYS A 404 23.42 11.23 6.91
CA LYS A 404 23.67 9.84 7.35
C LYS A 404 22.93 9.49 8.64
N PHE A 405 22.54 10.49 9.43
CA PHE A 405 21.83 10.30 10.70
C PHE A 405 20.31 10.37 10.54
N GLN A 406 19.81 10.89 9.41
CA GLN A 406 18.38 10.98 9.11
C GLN A 406 17.95 9.79 8.24
N ARG A 407 17.50 8.72 8.89
CA ARG A 407 17.04 7.46 8.29
C ARG A 407 15.52 7.39 8.12
N ASN A 408 14.89 8.54 7.87
CA ASN A 408 13.45 8.63 7.66
C ASN A 408 13.02 7.88 6.39
N GLY A 409 11.73 7.55 6.29
CA GLY A 409 11.14 7.00 5.09
C GLY A 409 9.69 6.61 5.32
N LYS A 410 9.11 5.88 4.36
CA LYS A 410 7.72 5.43 4.44
C LYS A 410 7.59 3.97 4.03
N TRP A 411 6.73 3.25 4.73
CA TRP A 411 6.17 2.00 4.24
C TRP A 411 4.93 2.31 3.40
N HIS A 412 5.13 2.19 2.10
CA HIS A 412 4.12 2.29 1.05
C HIS A 412 3.19 1.07 1.12
N LEU A 413 1.94 1.26 1.51
CA LEU A 413 1.00 0.15 1.76
C LEU A 413 -0.20 0.15 0.82
N TYR A 414 -0.80 1.33 0.59
CA TYR A 414 -1.95 1.43 -0.30
C TYR A 414 -2.05 2.82 -0.93
N ARG A 415 -2.18 2.86 -2.25
CA ARG A 415 -2.37 4.10 -3.02
C ARG A 415 -3.43 3.97 -4.10
N ALA A 416 -3.79 5.09 -4.72
CA ALA A 416 -4.84 5.19 -5.71
C ALA A 416 -4.62 4.25 -6.90
N ALA A 417 -3.38 3.99 -7.31
CA ALA A 417 -3.12 2.99 -8.35
C ALA A 417 -3.60 1.57 -7.97
N LYS A 418 -3.23 1.09 -6.77
CA LYS A 418 -3.67 -0.21 -6.26
C LYS A 418 -5.19 -0.28 -6.20
N LEU A 419 -5.81 0.78 -5.69
CA LEU A 419 -7.27 0.92 -5.61
C LEU A 419 -7.94 0.82 -6.99
N HIS A 420 -7.40 1.52 -8.00
CA HIS A 420 -7.94 1.51 -9.37
C HIS A 420 -7.75 0.16 -10.06
N LEU A 421 -6.57 -0.46 -9.92
CA LEU A 421 -6.29 -1.77 -10.49
C LEU A 421 -7.21 -2.84 -9.91
N ARG A 422 -7.39 -2.85 -8.58
CA ARG A 422 -8.23 -3.82 -7.87
C ARG A 422 -9.72 -3.60 -8.16
N PHE A 423 -10.18 -2.34 -8.26
CA PHE A 423 -11.54 -2.03 -8.74
C PHE A 423 -11.75 -2.47 -10.19
N ALA A 424 -10.80 -2.14 -11.08
CA ALA A 424 -10.89 -2.51 -12.49
C ALA A 424 -10.91 -4.03 -12.67
N GLU A 425 -10.17 -4.75 -11.83
CA GLU A 425 -10.19 -6.20 -11.79
C GLU A 425 -11.56 -6.75 -11.37
N ALA A 426 -12.14 -6.23 -10.29
CA ALA A 426 -13.50 -6.60 -9.87
C ALA A 426 -14.53 -6.30 -10.97
N ALA A 427 -14.49 -5.09 -11.54
CA ALA A 427 -15.36 -4.68 -12.64
C ALA A 427 -15.20 -5.58 -13.87
N ASN A 428 -13.97 -5.96 -14.21
CA ASN A 428 -13.69 -6.88 -15.31
C ASN A 428 -14.33 -8.25 -15.06
N ARG A 429 -14.23 -8.76 -13.83
CA ARG A 429 -14.78 -10.06 -13.44
C ARG A 429 -16.31 -10.07 -13.35
N ASP A 430 -16.94 -8.92 -13.09
CA ASP A 430 -18.39 -8.71 -13.19
C ASP A 430 -18.88 -8.37 -14.62
N GLY A 431 -18.02 -8.49 -15.63
CA GLY A 431 -18.40 -8.29 -17.03
C GLY A 431 -18.38 -6.83 -17.51
N HIS A 432 -17.92 -5.89 -16.68
CA HIS A 432 -17.76 -4.48 -17.03
C HIS A 432 -16.39 -4.19 -17.66
N HIS A 433 -16.03 -4.97 -18.67
CA HIS A 433 -14.72 -4.91 -19.34
C HIS A 433 -14.40 -3.50 -19.87
N ARG A 434 -15.37 -2.83 -20.52
CA ARG A 434 -15.19 -1.46 -21.03
C ARG A 434 -14.83 -0.47 -19.91
N LEU A 435 -15.44 -0.60 -18.73
CA LEU A 435 -15.11 0.27 -17.59
C LEU A 435 -13.71 -0.02 -17.05
N ALA A 436 -13.38 -1.30 -16.82
CA ALA A 436 -12.05 -1.71 -16.35
C ALA A 436 -10.93 -1.13 -17.23
N VAL A 437 -11.19 -1.10 -18.53
CA VAL A 437 -10.22 -0.65 -19.54
C VAL A 437 -10.14 0.85 -19.62
N GLY A 438 -11.25 1.56 -19.38
CA GLY A 438 -11.23 3.00 -19.20
C GLY A 438 -10.27 3.38 -18.07
N LEU A 439 -10.40 2.73 -16.91
CA LEU A 439 -9.55 2.99 -15.75
C LEU A 439 -8.08 2.59 -15.99
N LEU A 440 -7.84 1.54 -16.77
CA LEU A 440 -6.50 1.15 -17.19
C LEU A 440 -5.88 2.16 -18.15
N ASN A 441 -6.59 2.55 -19.21
CA ASN A 441 -6.01 3.28 -20.34
C ASN A 441 -6.02 4.80 -20.16
N ASN A 442 -7.17 5.44 -20.38
CA ASN A 442 -7.28 6.90 -20.58
C ASN A 442 -8.54 7.51 -19.94
N GLY A 443 -9.06 6.83 -18.92
CA GLY A 443 -10.16 7.26 -18.09
C GLY A 443 -11.56 7.02 -18.68
N VAL A 444 -12.55 7.15 -17.80
CA VAL A 444 -13.98 6.96 -18.13
C VAL A 444 -14.45 7.96 -19.19
N GLY A 445 -14.02 9.22 -19.06
CA GLY A 445 -14.47 10.29 -19.96
C GLY A 445 -14.14 9.99 -21.41
N ARG A 446 -12.96 9.43 -21.69
CA ARG A 446 -12.51 9.15 -23.05
C ARG A 446 -13.12 7.87 -23.62
N ILE A 447 -13.23 6.81 -22.84
CA ILE A 447 -13.71 5.52 -23.36
C ILE A 447 -15.23 5.48 -23.59
N TYR A 448 -15.99 6.36 -22.93
CA TYR A 448 -17.43 6.54 -23.13
C TYR A 448 -17.76 7.79 -23.96
N ASP A 449 -16.76 8.38 -24.61
CA ASP A 449 -16.96 9.56 -25.46
C ASP A 449 -17.46 9.19 -26.86
N ASP A 450 -18.13 10.16 -27.49
CA ASP A 450 -18.27 10.25 -28.94
C ASP A 450 -17.57 11.56 -29.37
N PRO A 451 -16.42 11.48 -30.07
CA PRO A 451 -15.67 12.67 -30.45
C PRO A 451 -16.40 13.55 -31.47
N ASP A 452 -17.37 13.00 -32.20
CA ASP A 452 -18.14 13.73 -33.21
C ASP A 452 -19.31 14.52 -32.59
N GLN A 453 -19.64 14.24 -31.33
CA GLN A 453 -20.70 14.93 -30.59
C GLN A 453 -20.14 16.02 -29.67
N THR A 454 -20.57 17.26 -29.87
CA THR A 454 -20.23 18.38 -28.99
C THR A 454 -21.04 18.40 -27.70
N ASP A 455 -22.29 17.94 -27.76
CA ASP A 455 -23.15 17.80 -26.59
C ASP A 455 -22.75 16.57 -25.80
N LYS A 456 -22.34 16.77 -24.54
CA LYS A 456 -21.89 15.70 -23.64
C LYS A 456 -22.97 15.25 -22.65
N THR A 457 -24.25 15.58 -22.88
CA THR A 457 -25.36 15.29 -21.95
C THR A 457 -25.48 13.80 -21.63
N ASP A 458 -25.41 12.94 -22.66
CA ASP A 458 -25.68 11.50 -22.56
C ASP A 458 -24.45 10.59 -22.78
N ILE A 459 -23.28 11.17 -23.00
CA ILE A 459 -22.00 10.47 -23.22
C ILE A 459 -21.00 10.74 -22.08
N GLN A 460 -19.81 10.12 -22.12
CA GLN A 460 -18.76 10.23 -21.10
C GLN A 460 -19.15 9.71 -19.71
N GLN A 461 -20.12 8.80 -19.65
CA GLN A 461 -20.62 8.19 -18.42
C GLN A 461 -21.02 6.73 -18.67
N THR A 462 -21.02 5.92 -17.61
CA THR A 462 -21.23 4.47 -17.74
C THR A 462 -22.69 4.06 -17.86
N HIS A 463 -23.61 4.84 -17.28
CA HIS A 463 -25.04 4.48 -17.14
C HIS A 463 -25.28 3.11 -16.46
N LEU A 464 -24.33 2.66 -15.63
CA LEU A 464 -24.41 1.42 -14.87
C LEU A 464 -24.92 1.70 -13.45
N PRO A 465 -25.49 0.70 -12.74
CA PRO A 465 -25.79 0.84 -11.32
C PRO A 465 -24.51 0.93 -10.48
N PHE A 466 -24.65 1.47 -9.27
CA PHE A 466 -23.60 1.40 -8.25
C PHE A 466 -23.13 -0.06 -8.05
N PRO A 467 -21.82 -0.33 -7.98
CA PRO A 467 -20.69 0.62 -7.85
C PRO A 467 -20.02 1.05 -9.17
N TYR A 468 -20.61 0.69 -10.30
CA TYR A 468 -20.05 0.90 -11.64
C TYR A 468 -20.55 2.19 -12.30
N ASP A 469 -21.25 3.04 -11.54
CA ASP A 469 -21.76 4.35 -11.92
C ASP A 469 -20.63 5.41 -11.92
N PHE A 470 -20.06 5.70 -13.10
CA PHE A 470 -19.04 6.73 -13.27
C PHE A 470 -19.57 7.81 -14.20
N ASN A 471 -19.52 9.05 -13.73
CA ASN A 471 -19.87 10.23 -14.51
C ASN A 471 -18.65 11.10 -14.75
N ALA A 472 -18.16 11.12 -15.99
CA ALA A 472 -16.98 11.87 -16.40
C ALA A 472 -17.31 12.96 -17.43
N ARG A 473 -18.57 13.42 -17.47
CA ARG A 473 -19.00 14.47 -18.39
C ARG A 473 -18.16 15.73 -18.26
N ASN A 474 -17.64 16.16 -19.40
CA ASN A 474 -16.77 17.30 -19.61
C ASN A 474 -17.19 18.07 -20.87
N GLY A 475 -18.33 18.74 -20.78
CA GLY A 475 -18.92 19.49 -21.90
C GLY A 475 -18.81 21.00 -21.70
N ASN A 476 -18.83 21.76 -22.79
CA ASN A 476 -18.97 23.21 -22.73
C ASN A 476 -20.37 23.68 -23.13
N ASN A 477 -21.06 22.96 -24.01
CA ASN A 477 -22.41 23.26 -24.49
C ASN A 477 -23.27 21.97 -24.52
N PRO A 478 -24.00 21.64 -23.44
CA PRO A 478 -24.08 22.33 -22.14
C PRO A 478 -22.80 22.20 -21.31
N HIS A 479 -22.64 23.08 -20.32
CA HIS A 479 -21.47 23.05 -19.44
C HIS A 479 -21.58 21.95 -18.38
N TYR A 480 -20.65 20.99 -18.40
CA TYR A 480 -20.54 19.90 -17.44
C TYR A 480 -19.12 19.76 -16.92
N ARG A 481 -18.94 19.62 -15.60
CA ARG A 481 -17.70 19.20 -14.95
C ARG A 481 -18.05 18.19 -13.86
N ASP A 482 -18.28 16.96 -14.28
CA ASP A 482 -18.75 15.92 -13.37
C ASP A 482 -17.59 15.25 -12.61
N THR A 483 -17.90 14.45 -11.60
CA THR A 483 -16.92 13.97 -10.59
C THR A 483 -15.67 13.31 -11.19
N TRP A 484 -15.81 12.56 -12.30
CA TRP A 484 -14.72 11.81 -12.92
C TRP A 484 -14.14 12.48 -14.17
N HIS A 485 -14.50 13.72 -14.47
CA HIS A 485 -14.09 14.38 -15.72
C HIS A 485 -12.57 14.53 -15.88
N ARG A 486 -11.82 14.43 -14.76
CA ARG A 486 -10.35 14.53 -14.75
C ARG A 486 -9.58 13.22 -14.81
N ASN A 487 -10.27 12.10 -14.68
CA ASN A 487 -9.64 10.79 -14.66
C ASN A 487 -8.98 10.50 -16.03
N ASP A 488 -7.68 10.18 -16.01
CA ASP A 488 -6.86 9.90 -17.20
C ASP A 488 -6.36 8.45 -17.23
N GLY A 489 -6.78 7.63 -16.27
CA GLY A 489 -6.36 6.24 -16.16
C GLY A 489 -4.87 6.04 -15.88
N LEU A 490 -4.48 4.79 -15.65
CA LEU A 490 -3.12 4.44 -15.23
C LEU A 490 -2.10 4.66 -16.36
N ARG A 491 -2.40 4.19 -17.57
CA ARG A 491 -1.51 4.30 -18.73
C ARG A 491 -1.43 5.72 -19.27
N GLY A 492 -2.50 6.50 -19.18
CA GLY A 492 -2.53 7.93 -19.48
C GLY A 492 -1.57 8.70 -18.56
N ARG A 493 -1.67 8.46 -17.24
CA ARG A 493 -0.74 9.00 -16.24
C ARG A 493 0.71 8.54 -16.47
N ALA A 494 0.92 7.30 -16.88
CA ALA A 494 2.26 6.76 -17.16
C ALA A 494 2.82 7.16 -18.53
N TYR A 495 2.07 7.92 -19.34
CA TYR A 495 2.47 8.36 -20.68
C TYR A 495 2.80 7.20 -21.65
N VAL A 496 2.23 6.02 -21.42
CA VAL A 496 2.41 4.83 -22.28
C VAL A 496 1.24 4.63 -23.24
N THR A 497 1.51 3.96 -24.36
CA THR A 497 0.50 3.62 -25.37
C THR A 497 -0.65 2.83 -24.77
N PHE A 498 -1.88 3.10 -25.23
CA PHE A 498 -3.07 2.43 -24.72
C PHE A 498 -3.17 1.00 -25.26
N ARG A 499 -3.74 0.11 -24.47
CA ARG A 499 -3.97 -1.27 -24.88
C ARG A 499 -5.29 -1.38 -25.64
N GLU A 500 -5.23 -1.94 -26.83
CA GLU A 500 -6.42 -2.22 -27.65
C GLU A 500 -7.13 -3.48 -27.14
N ILE A 501 -8.45 -3.55 -27.33
CA ILE A 501 -9.25 -4.69 -26.87
C ILE A 501 -10.09 -5.23 -27.98
N ASN A 502 -10.05 -6.55 -28.08
CA ASN A 502 -10.95 -7.29 -28.93
C ASN A 502 -12.26 -7.56 -28.15
N PRO A 503 -13.43 -7.11 -28.63
CA PRO A 503 -14.71 -7.35 -27.97
C PRO A 503 -15.11 -8.84 -27.82
N THR A 504 -14.41 -9.77 -28.49
CA THR A 504 -14.75 -11.20 -28.52
C THR A 504 -14.08 -12.08 -27.46
N ASP A 505 -12.98 -11.63 -26.84
CA ASP A 505 -12.29 -12.31 -25.73
C ASP A 505 -11.71 -11.30 -24.73
N SER A 506 -12.61 -10.56 -24.06
CA SER A 506 -12.22 -9.43 -23.24
C SER A 506 -11.82 -9.81 -21.81
N LEU A 507 -12.36 -10.87 -21.21
CA LEU A 507 -12.17 -11.13 -19.78
C LEU A 507 -10.72 -11.44 -19.43
N THR A 508 -10.15 -12.49 -20.04
CA THR A 508 -8.79 -12.95 -19.75
C THR A 508 -7.75 -11.95 -20.26
N GLN A 509 -8.00 -11.36 -21.44
CA GLN A 509 -7.13 -10.32 -21.99
C GLN A 509 -7.02 -9.11 -21.05
N VAL A 510 -8.15 -8.58 -20.57
CA VAL A 510 -8.14 -7.43 -19.65
C VAL A 510 -7.53 -7.81 -18.31
N GLU A 511 -7.78 -9.01 -17.78
CA GLU A 511 -7.14 -9.45 -16.54
C GLU A 511 -5.62 -9.53 -16.67
N ASN A 512 -5.10 -10.05 -17.80
CA ASN A 512 -3.67 -10.03 -18.12
C ASN A 512 -3.12 -8.60 -18.26
N TYR A 513 -3.89 -7.69 -18.84
CA TYR A 513 -3.49 -6.30 -18.96
C TYR A 513 -3.41 -5.59 -17.61
N LEU A 514 -4.36 -5.84 -16.71
CA LEU A 514 -4.38 -5.28 -15.38
C LEU A 514 -3.22 -5.78 -14.52
N ILE A 515 -2.93 -7.10 -14.54
CA ILE A 515 -1.84 -7.66 -13.75
C ILE A 515 -0.44 -7.30 -14.30
N GLU A 516 -0.32 -7.07 -15.60
CA GLU A 516 0.90 -6.50 -16.18
C GLU A 516 1.04 -5.02 -15.83
N GLU A 517 -0.04 -4.24 -15.85
CA GLU A 517 0.01 -2.84 -15.42
C GLU A 517 0.33 -2.72 -13.93
N ALA A 518 -0.18 -3.62 -13.09
CA ALA A 518 0.21 -3.72 -11.68
C ALA A 518 1.73 -3.91 -11.52
N ALA A 519 2.34 -4.75 -12.39
CA ALA A 519 3.79 -4.96 -12.38
C ALA A 519 4.56 -3.69 -12.74
N LEU A 520 4.09 -2.92 -13.74
CA LEU A 520 4.76 -1.71 -14.22
C LEU A 520 4.58 -0.52 -13.27
N GLU A 521 3.36 -0.35 -12.75
CA GLU A 521 2.96 0.78 -11.92
C GLU A 521 3.44 0.61 -10.48
N MET A 522 3.23 -0.58 -9.90
CA MET A 522 3.43 -0.86 -8.47
C MET A 522 4.67 -1.69 -8.18
N ALA A 523 5.62 -1.77 -9.13
CA ALA A 523 6.86 -2.51 -8.92
C ALA A 523 7.50 -2.19 -7.57
N PHE A 524 7.85 -3.24 -6.83
CA PHE A 524 8.51 -3.19 -5.52
C PHE A 524 7.64 -2.74 -4.34
N GLU A 525 6.35 -2.45 -4.53
CA GLU A 525 5.52 -1.83 -3.48
C GLU A 525 4.88 -2.83 -2.49
N GLY A 526 5.25 -4.12 -2.55
CA GLY A 526 4.82 -5.12 -1.57
C GLY A 526 3.46 -5.71 -1.90
N SER A 527 3.18 -6.02 -3.17
CA SER A 527 1.91 -6.67 -3.56
C SER A 527 2.04 -7.72 -4.67
N ARG A 528 3.23 -7.90 -5.25
CA ARG A 528 3.35 -8.71 -6.46
C ARG A 528 3.00 -10.18 -6.27
N TRP A 529 3.46 -10.82 -5.20
CA TRP A 529 3.17 -12.21 -4.88
C TRP A 529 1.66 -12.43 -4.66
N GLU A 530 1.04 -11.61 -3.80
CA GLU A 530 -0.39 -11.73 -3.52
C GLU A 530 -1.25 -11.58 -4.78
N ASP A 531 -0.87 -10.70 -5.70
CA ASP A 531 -1.55 -10.53 -6.98
C ASP A 531 -1.44 -11.77 -7.88
N LEU A 532 -0.23 -12.30 -8.04
CA LEU A 532 0.00 -13.48 -8.87
C LEU A 532 -0.70 -14.72 -8.29
N LEU A 533 -0.60 -14.91 -6.97
CA LEU A 533 -1.23 -16.02 -6.26
C LEU A 533 -2.75 -16.00 -6.43
N ARG A 534 -3.37 -14.84 -6.21
CA ARG A 534 -4.83 -14.66 -6.30
C ARG A 534 -5.37 -14.97 -7.69
N ILE A 535 -4.69 -14.52 -8.74
CA ILE A 535 -5.08 -14.82 -10.12
C ILE A 535 -4.88 -16.31 -10.44
N ALA A 536 -3.75 -16.91 -10.07
CA ALA A 536 -3.49 -18.33 -10.27
C ALA A 536 -4.55 -19.21 -9.58
N MET A 537 -4.91 -18.88 -8.33
CA MET A 537 -5.98 -19.55 -7.58
C MET A 537 -7.34 -19.41 -8.27
N ARG A 538 -7.72 -18.19 -8.65
CA ARG A 538 -9.01 -17.91 -9.29
C ARG A 538 -9.16 -18.60 -10.64
N ARG A 539 -8.09 -18.62 -11.45
CA ARG A 539 -8.07 -19.30 -12.74
C ARG A 539 -7.99 -20.81 -12.59
N ASN A 540 -7.65 -21.30 -11.40
CA ASN A 540 -7.21 -22.68 -11.18
C ASN A 540 -6.09 -23.06 -12.17
N ASP A 541 -5.14 -22.14 -12.35
CA ASP A 541 -4.04 -22.25 -13.30
C ASP A 541 -2.70 -21.96 -12.61
N PRO A 542 -2.01 -23.01 -12.13
CA PRO A 542 -0.68 -22.90 -11.53
C PRO A 542 0.38 -22.34 -12.47
N SER A 543 0.24 -22.52 -13.80
CA SER A 543 1.24 -22.07 -14.76
C SER A 543 1.36 -20.55 -14.75
N PHE A 544 0.25 -19.84 -14.49
CA PHE A 544 0.26 -18.39 -14.39
C PHE A 544 1.26 -17.85 -13.38
N LEU A 545 1.34 -18.45 -12.18
CA LEU A 545 2.31 -18.09 -11.15
C LEU A 545 3.70 -18.67 -11.46
N ALA A 546 3.74 -19.98 -11.78
CA ALA A 546 4.99 -20.71 -11.98
C ALA A 546 5.85 -20.10 -13.11
N ASP A 547 5.22 -19.67 -14.21
CA ASP A 547 5.91 -19.08 -15.36
C ASP A 547 6.54 -17.73 -14.99
N LYS A 548 5.90 -16.90 -14.16
CA LYS A 548 6.49 -15.61 -13.74
C LYS A 548 7.77 -15.80 -12.93
N ILE A 549 7.76 -16.77 -12.02
CA ILE A 549 8.96 -17.09 -11.23
C ILE A 549 10.03 -17.73 -12.13
N TYR A 550 9.62 -18.62 -13.03
CA TYR A 550 10.52 -19.23 -14.01
C TYR A 550 11.24 -18.20 -14.87
N GLU A 551 10.52 -17.24 -15.45
CA GLU A 551 11.11 -16.22 -16.34
C GLU A 551 12.18 -15.39 -15.60
N LYS A 552 11.90 -14.98 -14.35
CA LYS A 552 12.90 -14.31 -13.50
C LYS A 552 14.17 -15.16 -13.36
N LEU A 553 14.02 -16.40 -12.90
CA LEU A 553 15.14 -17.29 -12.58
C LEU A 553 15.93 -17.69 -13.84
N SER A 554 15.23 -18.00 -14.92
CA SER A 554 15.81 -18.40 -16.20
C SER A 554 16.66 -17.27 -16.81
N LYS A 555 16.13 -16.03 -16.81
CA LYS A 555 16.86 -14.85 -17.31
C LYS A 555 18.09 -14.53 -16.49
N GLU A 556 18.05 -14.81 -15.18
CA GLU A 556 19.18 -14.66 -14.27
C GLU A 556 20.18 -15.83 -14.33
N GLY A 557 19.93 -16.83 -15.19
CA GLY A 557 20.80 -17.98 -15.37
C GLY A 557 20.79 -18.93 -14.17
N ASN A 558 19.73 -18.91 -13.35
CA ASN A 558 19.62 -19.79 -12.19
C ASN A 558 19.36 -21.24 -12.67
N PRO A 559 20.24 -22.21 -12.33
CA PRO A 559 20.12 -23.59 -12.81
C PRO A 559 18.92 -24.35 -12.24
N GLN A 560 18.24 -23.80 -11.21
CA GLN A 560 17.07 -24.40 -10.60
C GLN A 560 15.75 -23.95 -11.23
N ALA A 561 15.76 -23.06 -12.23
CA ALA A 561 14.55 -22.48 -12.82
C ALA A 561 13.50 -23.53 -13.22
N ASP A 562 13.87 -24.55 -13.99
CA ASP A 562 12.96 -25.62 -14.42
C ASP A 562 12.42 -26.47 -13.26
N ALA A 563 13.27 -26.73 -12.25
CA ALA A 563 12.89 -27.50 -11.07
C ALA A 563 11.90 -26.72 -10.18
N VAL A 564 12.16 -25.44 -9.95
CA VAL A 564 11.26 -24.53 -9.22
C VAL A 564 9.92 -24.42 -9.95
N ARG A 565 9.94 -24.19 -11.27
CA ARG A 565 8.72 -24.15 -12.09
C ARG A 565 7.89 -25.42 -11.93
N SER A 566 8.55 -26.58 -12.02
CA SER A 566 7.88 -27.89 -11.88
C SER A 566 7.23 -28.07 -10.51
N LYS A 567 7.88 -27.61 -9.43
CA LYS A 567 7.32 -27.62 -8.06
C LYS A 567 6.12 -26.67 -7.93
N LEU A 568 6.23 -25.45 -8.46
CA LEU A 568 5.17 -24.44 -8.42
C LEU A 568 3.92 -24.83 -9.22
N MET A 569 3.96 -25.88 -10.04
CA MET A 569 2.76 -26.46 -10.63
C MET A 569 1.83 -27.13 -9.60
N SER A 570 2.32 -27.42 -8.39
CA SER A 570 1.53 -27.93 -7.26
C SER A 570 1.30 -26.84 -6.22
N ARG A 571 0.04 -26.62 -5.84
CA ARG A 571 -0.39 -25.56 -4.89
C ARG A 571 0.24 -25.72 -3.50
N GLU A 572 0.62 -26.92 -3.10
CA GLU A 572 1.31 -27.15 -1.82
C GLU A 572 2.67 -26.44 -1.73
N ASN A 573 3.31 -26.17 -2.88
CA ASN A 573 4.59 -25.48 -2.96
C ASN A 573 4.46 -23.94 -3.02
N TRP A 574 3.25 -23.39 -2.86
CA TRP A 574 3.03 -21.94 -2.88
C TRP A 574 3.20 -21.31 -1.50
N TYR A 575 3.19 -22.12 -0.45
CA TYR A 575 3.13 -21.67 0.93
C TYR A 575 4.45 -21.89 1.65
N LEU A 576 4.85 -20.90 2.45
CA LEU A 576 6.00 -20.97 3.33
C LEU A 576 5.74 -21.98 4.47
N PRO A 577 6.80 -22.62 5.00
CA PRO A 577 6.66 -23.50 6.15
C PRO A 577 6.21 -22.73 7.40
N PHE A 578 5.14 -23.17 8.05
CA PHE A 578 4.67 -22.58 9.30
C PHE A 578 5.41 -23.19 10.49
N THR A 579 6.56 -22.63 10.84
CA THR A 579 7.38 -23.08 11.97
C THR A 579 8.12 -21.90 12.62
N TRP A 580 8.29 -21.94 13.94
CA TRP A 580 9.30 -21.15 14.65
C TRP A 580 9.83 -21.91 15.86
N ASP A 581 11.08 -21.62 16.23
CA ASP A 581 11.72 -22.21 17.41
C ASP A 581 11.07 -21.66 18.69
N VAL A 582 10.73 -22.57 19.60
CA VAL A 582 10.29 -22.24 20.96
C VAL A 582 11.54 -22.05 21.79
N ALA A 583 11.62 -20.97 22.57
CA ALA A 583 12.72 -20.81 23.52
C ALA A 583 12.58 -21.87 24.64
N ASP A 584 13.61 -22.71 24.80
CA ASP A 584 13.69 -23.72 25.87
C ASP A 584 13.67 -23.12 27.28
#